data_AF-A0A7I3YUS2-F1
#
_entry.id   AF-A0A7I3YUS2-F1
#
_cell.length_a   1.000
_cell.length_b   1.000
_cell.length_c   1.000
_cell.angle_alpha   90.00
_cell.angle_beta   90.00
_cell.angle_gamma   90.00
#
_symmetry.space_group_name_H-M   'P 1'
#
loop_
_entity.id
_entity.type
_entity.pdbx_description
1 polymer ?
#
loop_
_entity_poly.entity_id
_entity_poly.type
_entity_poly.pdbx_seq_one_letter_code
_entity_poly.pdbx_strand_id
1 'polypeptide(L)' 'MTLFKILEERGSLSKAIAIDIMLQIVSRICYMHDMRVVHCDLKSDNIIINLMYIPKANDIEFIYVKLLDFCISNIE' A
#
# COMPACT_ATOMS: atom_id res chain seq x y z
N MET A 1 0.90 -2.64 -9.48
CA MET A 1 -0.13 -3.71 -9.50
C MET A 1 -0.93 -3.62 -8.20
N THR A 2 -2.21 -3.98 -8.15
CA THR A 2 -2.95 -3.96 -6.87
C THR A 2 -2.45 -5.07 -5.94
N LEU A 3 -2.55 -4.85 -4.63
CA LEU A 3 -2.20 -5.86 -3.62
C LEU A 3 -3.09 -7.10 -3.79
N PHE A 4 -4.36 -6.91 -4.13
CA PHE A 4 -5.28 -8.00 -4.45
C PHE A 4 -4.70 -8.91 -5.56
N LYS A 5 -4.31 -8.32 -6.68
CA LYS A 5 -3.75 -9.08 -7.81
C LYS A 5 -2.42 -9.75 -7.49
N ILE A 6 -1.58 -9.13 -6.66
CA ILE A 6 -0.35 -9.77 -6.18
C ILE A 6 -0.66 -11.01 -5.33
N LEU A 7 -1.65 -10.93 -4.44
CA LEU A 7 -2.05 -12.05 -3.60
C LEU A 7 -2.69 -13.18 -4.42
N GLU A 8 -3.44 -12.85 -5.48
CA GLU A 8 -3.96 -13.86 -6.41
C GLU A 8 -2.85 -14.54 -7.22
N GLU A 9 -1.89 -13.79 -7.76
CA GLU A 9 -0.85 -14.32 -8.65
C GLU A 9 0.28 -15.04 -7.89
N ARG A 10 0.68 -14.53 -6.71
CA ARG A 10 1.84 -15.02 -5.95
C ARG A 10 1.45 -15.78 -4.69
N GLY A 11 0.18 -15.76 -4.30
CA GLY A 11 -0.28 -16.30 -3.02
C GLY A 11 0.13 -15.41 -1.85
N SER A 12 0.35 -16.03 -0.69
CA SER A 12 0.66 -15.33 0.55
C SER A 12 2.03 -14.64 0.53
N LEU A 13 2.10 -13.43 1.07
CA LEU A 13 3.34 -12.69 1.28
C LEU A 13 4.10 -13.22 2.50
N SER A 14 5.42 -13.04 2.50
CA SER A 14 6.22 -13.27 3.71
C SER A 14 5.84 -12.26 4.79
N LYS A 15 6.02 -12.62 6.07
CA LYS A 15 5.73 -11.71 7.19
C LYS A 15 6.49 -10.39 7.09
N ALA A 16 7.75 -10.43 6.67
CA ALA A 16 8.58 -9.22 6.54
C ALA A 16 7.99 -8.26 5.50
N ILE A 17 7.60 -8.77 4.32
CA ILE A 17 6.98 -7.98 3.26
C ILE A 17 5.62 -7.45 3.71
N ALA A 18 4.81 -8.28 4.38
CA ALA A 18 3.50 -7.86 4.88
C ALA A 18 3.62 -6.74 5.92
N ILE A 19 4.59 -6.84 6.83
CA ILE A 19 4.86 -5.78 7.82
C ILE A 19 5.30 -4.48 7.14
N ASP A 20 6.21 -4.54 6.17
CA ASP A 20 6.66 -3.35 5.43
C ASP A 20 5.49 -2.65 4.71
N ILE A 21 4.65 -3.42 4.00
CA ILE A 21 3.44 -2.90 3.36
C ILE A 21 2.51 -2.25 4.38
N MET A 22 2.24 -2.93 5.51
CA MET A 22 1.33 -2.42 6.54
C MET A 22 1.85 -1.13 7.18
N LEU A 23 3.15 -1.02 7.44
CA LEU A 23 3.75 0.21 7.97
C LEU A 23 3.55 1.39 7.00
N GLN A 24 3.76 1.16 5.69
CA GLN A 24 3.54 2.20 4.68
C GLN A 24 2.06 2.61 4.57
N ILE A 25 1.13 1.65 4.67
CA ILE A 25 -0.33 1.94 4.69
C ILE A 25 -0.67 2.79 5.91
N VAL A 26 -0.27 2.36 7.10
CA VAL A 26 -0.59 3.06 8.36
C VAL A 26 0.00 4.46 8.36
N SER A 27 1.24 4.64 7.90
CA SER A 27 1.86 5.98 7.79
C SER A 27 1.04 6.93 6.90
N ARG A 28 0.51 6.44 5.76
CA ARG A 28 -0.36 7.24 4.87
C ARG A 28 -1.71 7.54 5.50
N ILE A 29 -2.31 6.57 6.21
CA ILE A 29 -3.58 6.77 6.92
C ILE A 29 -3.41 7.80 8.05
N CYS A 30 -2.30 7.75 8.81
CA CYS A 30 -1.98 8.78 9.80
C CYS A 30 -1.91 10.17 9.15
N TYR A 31 -1.20 10.31 8.02
CA TYR A 31 -1.16 11.56 7.28
C TYR A 31 -2.54 12.04 6.83
N MET A 32 -3.40 11.15 6.32
CA MET A 32 -4.77 11.49 5.96
C MET A 32 -5.58 11.98 7.18
N HIS A 33 -5.44 11.31 8.32
CA HIS A 33 -6.12 11.69 9.55
C HIS A 33 -5.64 13.06 10.08
N ASP A 34 -4.34 13.36 9.97
CA ASP A 34 -3.81 14.70 10.29
C ASP A 34 -4.44 15.79 9.40
N MET A 35 -4.77 15.42 8.16
CA MET A 35 -5.48 16.27 7.20
C MET A 35 -7.02 16.22 7.35
N ARG A 36 -7.55 15.54 8.39
CA ARG A 36 -8.99 15.32 8.64
C ARG A 36 -9.72 14.62 7.49
N VAL A 37 -9.01 13.76 6.75
CA VAL A 37 -9.57 12.92 5.68
C VAL A 37 -9.65 11.47 6.14
N VAL A 38 -10.80 10.83 5.95
CA VAL A 38 -10.98 9.39 6.17
C VAL A 38 -11.01 8.69 4.82
N HIS A 39 -10.29 7.56 4.67
CA HIS A 39 -10.21 6.86 3.38
C HIS A 39 -11.52 6.16 2.99
N CYS A 40 -12.27 5.62 3.96
CA CYS A 40 -13.57 4.95 3.83
C CYS A 40 -13.63 3.66 2.99
N ASP A 41 -12.68 3.41 2.09
CA ASP A 41 -12.62 2.22 1.23
C ASP A 41 -11.22 1.57 1.23
N LEU A 42 -10.67 1.35 2.43
CA LEU A 42 -9.36 0.72 2.57
C LEU A 42 -9.47 -0.81 2.38
N LYS A 43 -9.07 -1.29 1.20
CA LYS A 43 -9.06 -2.71 0.82
C LYS A 43 -7.89 -3.02 -0.12
N SER A 44 -7.60 -4.30 -0.34
CA SER A 44 -6.47 -4.77 -1.17
C SER A 44 -6.52 -4.29 -2.62
N ASP A 45 -7.70 -4.01 -3.15
CA ASP A 45 -7.93 -3.50 -4.50
C ASP A 45 -7.44 -2.06 -4.65
N ASN A 46 -7.56 -1.27 -3.58
CA ASN A 46 -7.21 0.15 -3.54
C ASN A 46 -5.77 0.37 -3.03
N ILE A 47 -5.00 -0.69 -2.88
CA ILE A 47 -3.60 -0.64 -2.48
C ILE A 47 -2.75 -1.01 -3.70
N ILE A 48 -1.98 -0.07 -4.22
CA ILE A 48 -1.03 -0.31 -5.30
C ILE A 48 0.34 -0.60 -4.72
N ILE A 49 0.94 -1.71 -5.16
CA ILE A 49 2.30 -2.10 -4.87
C ILE A 49 3.16 -1.84 -6.12
N ASN A 50 4.27 -1.13 -5.90
CA ASN A 50 5.33 -0.92 -6.87
C ASN A 50 6.61 -1.58 -6.36
N LEU A 51 7.14 -2.51 -7.14
CA LEU A 51 8.38 -3.20 -6.87
C LEU A 51 9.48 -2.51 -7.68
N MET A 52 10.49 -1.98 -6.99
CA MET A 52 11.64 -1.32 -7.59
C MET A 52 12.86 -2.20 -7.37
N TYR A 53 13.39 -2.73 -8.47
CA TYR A 53 14.66 -3.44 -8.47
C TYR A 53 15.81 -2.43 -8.61
N ILE A 54 16.78 -2.47 -7.69
CA ILE A 54 17.99 -1.64 -7.77
C ILE A 54 19.18 -2.54 -8.12
N PRO A 55 19.64 -2.53 -9.38
CA PRO A 55 20.69 -3.45 -9.86
C PRO A 55 22.02 -3.32 -9.11
N LYS A 56 22.31 -2.15 -8.54
CA LYS A 56 23.57 -1.87 -7.83
C LYS A 56 23.59 -2.38 -6.39
N ALA A 57 22.43 -2.75 -5.85
CA ALA A 57 22.29 -3.08 -4.44
C ALA A 57 22.26 -4.59 -4.15
N ASN A 58 22.41 -5.44 -5.18
CA ASN A 58 22.32 -6.91 -5.13
C ASN A 58 21.20 -7.41 -4.19
N ASP A 59 20.04 -7.73 -4.79
CA ASP A 59 18.92 -8.44 -4.16
C ASP A 59 17.99 -7.60 -3.27
N ILE A 60 18.12 -6.28 -3.23
CA ILE A 60 17.14 -5.42 -2.54
C ILE A 60 16.01 -5.04 -3.49
N GLU A 61 14.86 -5.69 -3.29
CA GLU A 61 13.58 -5.29 -3.89
C GLU A 61 12.90 -4.28 -2.95
N PHE A 62 12.80 -3.02 -3.39
CA PHE A 62 12.08 -1.99 -2.64
C PHE A 62 10.61 -2.05 -2.98
N ILE A 63 9.77 -2.16 -1.95
CA ILE A 63 8.33 -2.15 -2.07
C ILE A 63 7.84 -0.75 -1.76
N TYR A 64 7.13 -0.12 -2.68
CA TYR A 64 6.49 1.17 -2.46
C TYR A 64 4.98 1.03 -2.61
N VAL A 65 4.26 1.32 -1.52
CA VAL A 65 2.80 1.27 -1.46
C VAL A 65 2.22 2.63 -1.86
N LYS A 66 1.15 2.65 -2.65
CA LYS A 66 0.27 3.83 -2.86
C LYS A 66 -1.17 3.44 -2.55
N LEU A 67 -1.90 4.33 -1.90
CA LEU A 67 -3.35 4.18 -1.72
C LEU A 67 -4.08 4.86 -2.89
N LEU A 68 -5.15 4.24 -3.37
CA LEU A 68 -6.05 4.72 -4.42
C LEU A 68 -7.45 4.95 -3.85
N ASP A 69 -8.31 5.55 -4.67
CA ASP A 69 -9.75 5.66 -4.40
C ASP A 69 -10.04 6.26 -3.02
N PHE A 70 -9.38 7.40 -2.77
CA PHE A 70 -9.74 8.31 -1.71
C PHE A 70 -11.15 8.83 -2.01
N CYS A 71 -12.18 8.09 -1.58
CA CYS A 71 -13.54 8.57 -1.66
C CYS A 71 -13.62 9.84 -0.81
N ILE A 72 -13.67 10.98 -1.48
CA ILE A 72 -14.01 12.27 -0.91
C ILE A 72 -15.50 12.16 -0.57
N SER A 73 -15.83 11.59 0.59
CA SER A 73 -17.08 11.95 1.23
C SER A 73 -16.91 13.41 1.63
N ASN A 74 -17.45 14.32 0.80
CA ASN A 74 -17.66 15.70 1.19
C ASN A 74 -18.40 15.66 2.53
N ILE A 75 -17.71 16.06 3.59
CA ILE A 75 -18.37 16.43 4.83
C ILE A 75 -18.90 17.84 4.54
N GLU A 76 -20.15 17.91 4.08
CA GLU A 76 -20.96 19.13 4.16
C GLU A 76 -21.19 19.52 5.63
#